data_AF-A0A7S2QPX4-F1
#
_entry.id   AF-A0A7S2QPX4-F1
#
_cell.length_a   1.000
_cell.length_b   1.000
_cell.length_c   1.000
_cell.angle_alpha   90.00
_cell.angle_beta   90.00
_cell.angle_gamma   90.00
#
_symmetry.space_group_name_H-M   'P 1'
#
loop_
_entity.id
_entity.type
_entity.pdbx_description
1 polymer ?
#
loop_
_entity_poly.entity_id
_entity_poly.type
_entity_poly.pdbx_seq_one_letter_code
_entity_poly.pdbx_strand_id
1 'polypeptide(L)'
;AKDAPEAAPSTDGAAGNQMSGARALGVGFVVAGGVAGVVLAFRVSVPWLLDTQADMIAEMVRKFGGDGGKFWGLPTEPALVSQFTRHLGTYFALTCSNMWILAAGPRCVSRPSLVTWAVLLNTYGQRCLFHRPGHERPFHGIDLMTIGMAAYCLGLTQRRTIGKYVMRYWFVVLFALALIWPLGWHGRIDVNPPDDIAMRIRFSVFEGAFIVLWLVTGERLVQAEIFSEDRMHFLSHWALVVFLIHKAVHIVVPAPWNWVVLFGLVPMGFVLARLHTAAGARQSESAV
;
A
#
# COMPACT_ATOMS: atom_id res chain seq x y z
N ALA A 1 31.65 45.83 -24.21
CA ALA A 1 30.37 45.09 -24.10
C ALA A 1 29.94 44.98 -22.63
N LYS A 2 29.96 46.12 -21.93
CA LYS A 2 29.32 46.39 -20.65
C LYS A 2 28.13 47.29 -20.99
N ASP A 3 27.06 47.19 -20.22
CA ASP A 3 25.84 48.02 -20.30
C ASP A 3 24.77 47.48 -21.27
N ALA A 4 24.18 46.33 -20.92
CA ALA A 4 22.82 46.01 -21.31
C ALA A 4 21.86 46.55 -20.24
N PRO A 5 20.81 47.30 -20.61
CA PRO A 5 19.89 47.92 -19.66
C PRO A 5 19.09 46.86 -18.88
N GLU A 6 19.05 47.04 -17.56
CA GLU A 6 18.32 46.21 -16.61
C GLU A 6 16.81 46.35 -16.87
N ALA A 7 16.17 45.26 -17.32
CA ALA A 7 14.76 45.26 -17.65
C ALA A 7 13.91 45.54 -16.39
N ALA A 8 13.05 46.56 -16.47
CA ALA A 8 12.18 46.95 -15.37
C ALA A 8 11.28 45.78 -14.92
N PRO A 9 11.14 45.54 -13.59
CA PRO A 9 10.33 44.45 -13.06
C PRO A 9 8.85 44.67 -13.45
N SER A 10 8.29 43.71 -14.20
CA SER A 10 6.89 43.77 -14.61
C SER A 10 5.96 43.60 -13.40
N THR A 11 5.07 44.58 -13.20
CA THR A 11 4.11 44.63 -12.08
C THR A 11 2.87 43.74 -12.29
N ASP A 12 2.80 42.99 -13.39
CA ASP A 12 1.64 42.15 -13.75
C ASP A 12 1.47 40.88 -12.90
N GLY A 13 2.41 40.59 -11.99
CA GLY A 13 2.37 39.39 -11.13
C GLY A 13 1.36 39.44 -9.97
N ALA A 14 0.85 40.62 -9.60
CA ALA A 14 0.04 40.75 -8.38
C ALA A 14 -1.43 40.29 -8.53
N ALA A 15 -2.02 40.47 -9.71
CA ALA A 15 -3.43 40.12 -9.95
C ALA A 15 -3.67 38.61 -10.15
N GLY A 16 -2.66 37.86 -10.62
CA GLY A 16 -2.76 36.42 -10.86
C GLY A 16 -2.89 35.55 -9.59
N ASN A 17 -2.46 36.07 -8.43
CA ASN A 17 -2.41 35.27 -7.19
C ASN A 17 -3.75 35.21 -6.44
N GLN A 18 -4.60 36.24 -6.51
CA GLN A 18 -5.84 36.28 -5.72
C GLN A 18 -6.91 35.29 -6.21
N MET A 19 -6.98 35.01 -7.52
CA MET A 19 -7.91 34.02 -8.07
C MET A 19 -7.51 32.56 -7.77
N SER A 20 -6.27 32.33 -7.32
CA SER A 20 -5.78 30.98 -7.00
C SER A 20 -6.33 30.47 -5.65
N GLY A 21 -6.51 31.36 -4.67
CA GLY A 21 -6.89 30.98 -3.31
C GLY A 21 -8.32 30.44 -3.21
N ALA A 22 -9.29 31.15 -3.78
CA ALA A 22 -10.69 30.72 -3.76
C ALA A 22 -10.91 29.38 -4.50
N ARG A 23 -10.21 29.17 -5.62
CA ARG A 23 -10.25 27.90 -6.35
C ARG A 23 -9.62 26.77 -5.53
N ALA A 24 -8.48 27.01 -4.88
CA ALA A 24 -7.83 26.01 -4.02
C ALA A 24 -8.72 25.60 -2.84
N LEU A 25 -9.42 26.56 -2.22
CA LEU A 25 -10.37 26.28 -1.13
C LEU A 25 -11.57 25.46 -1.62
N GLY A 26 -12.19 25.85 -2.74
CA GLY A 26 -13.30 25.09 -3.33
C GLY A 26 -12.92 23.66 -3.69
N VAL A 27 -11.72 23.47 -4.23
CA VAL A 27 -11.13 22.16 -4.54
C VAL A 27 -10.94 21.32 -3.28
N GLY A 28 -10.35 21.91 -2.24
CA GLY A 28 -10.19 21.26 -0.94
C GLY A 28 -11.53 20.79 -0.38
N PHE A 29 -12.57 21.62 -0.48
CA PHE A 29 -13.91 21.30 -0.02
C PHE A 29 -14.55 20.14 -0.81
N VAL A 30 -14.42 20.09 -2.13
CA VAL A 30 -14.98 18.99 -2.95
C VAL A 30 -14.30 17.66 -2.62
N VAL A 31 -12.98 17.65 -2.53
CA VAL A 31 -12.22 16.42 -2.25
C VAL A 31 -12.47 15.97 -0.80
N ALA A 32 -12.29 16.85 0.18
CA ALA A 32 -12.48 16.52 1.59
C ALA A 32 -13.94 16.21 1.92
N GLY A 33 -14.89 16.98 1.37
CA GLY A 33 -16.32 16.76 1.51
C GLY A 33 -16.77 15.45 0.91
N GLY A 34 -16.25 15.05 -0.26
CA GLY A 34 -16.56 13.74 -0.83
C GLY A 34 -15.93 12.58 -0.05
N VAL A 35 -14.71 12.73 0.48
CA VAL A 35 -14.13 11.75 1.41
C VAL A 35 -14.99 11.60 2.66
N ALA A 36 -15.37 12.72 3.28
CA ALA A 36 -16.24 12.73 4.46
C ALA A 36 -17.61 12.11 4.15
N GLY A 37 -18.19 12.40 2.98
CA GLY A 37 -19.44 11.82 2.51
C GLY A 37 -19.36 10.30 2.32
N VAL A 38 -18.29 9.80 1.72
CA VAL A 38 -18.05 8.34 1.60
C VAL A 38 -17.91 7.72 2.99
N VAL A 39 -17.07 8.29 3.86
CA VAL A 39 -16.89 7.77 5.22
C VAL A 39 -18.22 7.76 5.98
N LEU A 40 -19.02 8.84 5.91
CA LEU A 40 -20.32 8.94 6.56
C LEU A 40 -21.30 7.89 6.01
N ALA A 41 -21.37 7.73 4.70
CA ALA A 41 -22.23 6.72 4.07
C ALA A 41 -21.89 5.31 4.54
N PHE A 42 -20.60 4.97 4.64
CA PHE A 42 -20.14 3.67 5.13
C PHE A 42 -20.22 3.47 6.65
N ARG A 43 -20.37 4.56 7.41
CA ARG A 43 -20.51 4.51 8.87
C ARG A 43 -21.96 4.52 9.33
N VAL A 44 -22.87 5.09 8.54
CA VAL A 44 -24.26 5.28 8.91
C VAL A 44 -25.18 4.42 8.04
N SER A 45 -25.14 4.62 6.72
CA SER A 45 -26.10 3.99 5.80
C SER A 45 -25.78 2.53 5.49
N VAL A 46 -24.52 2.22 5.18
CA VAL A 46 -24.10 0.87 4.79
C VAL A 46 -24.24 -0.15 5.94
N PRO A 47 -23.86 0.16 7.20
CA PRO A 47 -24.05 -0.77 8.31
C PRO A 47 -25.50 -1.19 8.47
N TRP A 48 -26.42 -0.23 8.42
CA TRP A 48 -27.85 -0.51 8.50
C TRP A 48 -28.31 -1.44 7.37
N LEU A 49 -27.90 -1.19 6.13
CA LEU A 49 -28.22 -2.06 5.00
C LEU A 49 -27.64 -3.48 5.19
N LEU A 50 -26.37 -3.59 5.62
CA LEU A 50 -25.71 -4.86 5.85
C LEU A 50 -26.34 -5.66 7.00
N ASP A 51 -26.82 -4.97 8.03
CA ASP A 51 -27.53 -5.61 9.15
C ASP A 51 -28.85 -6.22 8.68
N THR A 52 -29.61 -5.53 7.83
CA THR A 52 -30.85 -6.10 7.25
C THR A 52 -30.60 -7.31 6.35
N GLN A 53 -29.36 -7.50 5.88
CA GLN A 53 -28.94 -8.63 5.03
C GLN A 53 -28.17 -9.71 5.80
N ALA A 54 -27.96 -9.55 7.11
CA ALA A 54 -27.06 -10.41 7.89
C ALA A 54 -27.49 -11.88 7.88
N ASP A 55 -28.79 -12.17 8.00
CA ASP A 55 -29.31 -13.54 7.98
C ASP A 55 -29.08 -14.23 6.62
N MET A 56 -29.32 -13.50 5.52
CA MET A 56 -29.08 -13.98 4.17
C MET A 56 -27.60 -14.26 3.93
N ILE A 57 -26.71 -13.36 4.38
CA ILE A 57 -25.25 -13.54 4.30
C ILE A 57 -24.82 -14.74 5.14
N ALA A 58 -25.35 -14.90 6.35
CA ALA A 58 -25.05 -16.03 7.22
C ALA A 58 -25.47 -17.37 6.60
N GLU A 59 -26.63 -17.41 5.93
CA GLU A 59 -27.08 -18.60 5.20
C GLU A 59 -26.19 -18.89 3.99
N MET A 60 -25.78 -17.86 3.25
CA MET A 60 -24.85 -17.98 2.12
C MET A 60 -23.50 -18.53 2.58
N VAL A 61 -22.93 -18.00 3.67
CA VAL A 61 -21.68 -18.51 4.26
C VAL A 61 -21.83 -19.96 4.70
N ARG A 62 -22.96 -20.34 5.29
CA ARG A 62 -23.23 -21.73 5.68
C ARG A 62 -23.32 -22.67 4.47
N LYS A 63 -24.02 -22.24 3.40
CA LYS A 63 -24.24 -23.05 2.19
C LYS A 63 -22.99 -23.20 1.32
N PHE A 64 -22.25 -22.12 1.11
CA PHE A 64 -21.11 -22.08 0.18
C PHE A 64 -19.76 -22.18 0.86
N GLY A 65 -19.65 -21.78 2.13
CA GLY A 65 -18.38 -21.79 2.86
C GLY A 65 -17.93 -23.19 3.25
N GLY A 66 -18.86 -24.04 3.69
CA GLY A 66 -18.51 -25.36 4.25
C GLY A 66 -17.38 -25.27 5.28
N ASP A 67 -16.47 -26.26 5.29
CA ASP A 67 -15.28 -26.23 6.14
C ASP A 67 -14.23 -25.20 5.68
N GLY A 68 -14.23 -24.83 4.39
CA GLY A 68 -13.36 -23.78 3.87
C GLY A 68 -13.66 -22.41 4.47
N GLY A 69 -14.93 -22.08 4.68
CA GLY A 69 -15.34 -20.83 5.31
C GLY A 69 -14.85 -20.70 6.75
N LYS A 70 -14.84 -21.80 7.51
CA LYS A 70 -14.27 -21.85 8.86
C LYS A 70 -12.76 -21.63 8.84
N PHE A 71 -12.04 -22.19 7.88
CA PHE A 71 -10.60 -21.95 7.71
C PHE A 71 -10.29 -20.45 7.51
N TRP A 72 -11.15 -19.74 6.78
CA TRP A 72 -11.02 -18.29 6.57
C TRP A 72 -11.62 -17.44 7.71
N GLY A 73 -12.13 -18.07 8.77
CA GLY A 73 -12.73 -17.38 9.91
C GLY A 73 -14.06 -16.68 9.59
N LEU A 74 -14.78 -17.14 8.56
CA LEU A 74 -16.10 -16.58 8.23
C LEU A 74 -17.11 -16.98 9.30
N PRO A 75 -17.77 -16.01 9.97
CA PRO A 75 -18.75 -16.32 11.00
C PRO A 75 -20.01 -16.93 10.39
N THR A 76 -20.60 -17.89 11.10
CA THR A 76 -21.88 -18.53 10.70
C THR A 76 -23.07 -18.03 11.51
N GLU A 77 -22.82 -17.43 12.67
CA GLU A 77 -23.86 -16.85 13.53
C GLU A 77 -24.25 -15.46 13.04
N PRO A 78 -25.55 -15.14 12.90
CA PRO A 78 -26.00 -13.85 12.35
C PRO A 78 -25.43 -12.62 13.07
N ALA A 79 -25.30 -12.66 14.40
CA ALA A 79 -24.74 -11.57 15.18
C ALA A 79 -23.25 -11.32 14.82
N LEU A 80 -22.46 -12.39 14.69
CA LEU A 80 -21.06 -12.30 14.29
C LEU A 80 -20.92 -11.91 12.82
N VAL A 81 -21.85 -12.34 11.96
CA VAL A 81 -21.91 -11.91 10.55
C VAL A 81 -22.18 -10.42 10.44
N SER A 82 -23.15 -9.87 11.17
CA SER A 82 -23.39 -8.42 11.23
C SER A 82 -22.15 -7.66 11.70
N GLN A 83 -21.48 -8.12 12.76
CA GLN A 83 -20.23 -7.49 13.20
C GLN A 83 -19.13 -7.54 12.12
N PHE A 84 -18.95 -8.70 11.50
CA PHE A 84 -17.98 -8.89 10.43
C PHE A 84 -18.27 -8.01 9.21
N THR A 85 -19.52 -7.91 8.76
CA THR A 85 -19.90 -7.08 7.61
C THR A 85 -19.77 -5.59 7.92
N ARG A 86 -20.06 -5.15 9.15
CA ARG A 86 -19.80 -3.76 9.59
C ARG A 86 -18.31 -3.41 9.57
N HIS A 87 -17.45 -4.32 10.02
CA HIS A 87 -16.00 -4.15 9.91
C HIS A 87 -15.58 -4.09 8.44
N LEU A 88 -16.09 -5.01 7.60
CA LEU A 88 -15.84 -5.03 6.16
C LEU A 88 -16.24 -3.72 5.47
N GLY A 89 -17.41 -3.18 5.80
CA GLY A 89 -17.91 -1.91 5.29
C GLY A 89 -17.01 -0.74 5.67
N THR A 90 -16.48 -0.73 6.90
CA THR A 90 -15.51 0.28 7.33
C THR A 90 -14.24 0.26 6.47
N TYR A 91 -13.78 -0.92 6.02
CA TYR A 91 -12.63 -1.03 5.14
C TYR A 91 -12.91 -0.60 3.72
N PHE A 92 -14.05 -1.04 3.22
CA PHE A 92 -14.47 -0.64 1.89
C PHE A 92 -14.65 0.89 1.80
N ALA A 93 -15.04 1.53 2.91
CA ALA A 93 -15.06 2.99 3.02
C ALA A 93 -13.71 3.62 2.68
N LEU A 94 -12.62 3.09 3.23
CA LEU A 94 -11.28 3.62 2.95
C LEU A 94 -10.93 3.45 1.48
N THR A 95 -11.08 2.24 0.93
CA THR A 95 -10.80 1.99 -0.49
C THR A 95 -11.65 2.89 -1.40
N CYS A 96 -12.96 2.99 -1.15
CA CYS A 96 -13.85 3.90 -1.88
C CYS A 96 -13.43 5.37 -1.74
N SER A 97 -13.01 5.80 -0.55
CA SER A 97 -12.54 7.18 -0.34
C SER A 97 -11.23 7.46 -1.09
N ASN A 98 -10.31 6.49 -1.18
CA ASN A 98 -9.12 6.57 -2.00
C ASN A 98 -9.47 6.65 -3.50
N MET A 99 -10.43 5.84 -3.96
CA MET A 99 -10.92 5.89 -5.34
C MET A 99 -11.60 7.23 -5.66
N TRP A 100 -12.35 7.80 -4.71
CA TRP A 100 -12.91 9.15 -4.85
C TRP A 100 -11.82 10.20 -4.99
N ILE A 101 -10.79 10.18 -4.14
CA ILE A 101 -9.64 11.09 -4.24
C ILE A 101 -8.96 10.96 -5.61
N LEU A 102 -8.80 9.74 -6.14
CA LEU A 102 -8.19 9.51 -7.45
C LEU A 102 -9.09 9.95 -8.61
N ALA A 103 -10.41 9.85 -8.48
CA ALA A 103 -11.34 10.29 -9.50
C ALA A 103 -11.50 11.81 -9.51
N ALA A 104 -11.75 12.43 -8.36
CA ALA A 104 -12.00 13.87 -8.25
C ALA A 104 -10.68 14.67 -8.25
N GLY A 105 -9.67 14.19 -7.53
CA GLY A 105 -8.42 14.90 -7.26
C GLY A 105 -7.76 15.50 -8.49
N PRO A 106 -7.41 14.70 -9.53
CA PRO A 106 -6.72 15.22 -10.72
C PRO A 106 -7.51 16.28 -11.49
N ARG A 107 -8.85 16.31 -11.35
CA ARG A 107 -9.72 17.33 -11.96
C ARG A 107 -9.77 18.60 -11.12
N CYS A 108 -9.50 18.51 -9.83
CA CYS A 108 -9.60 19.61 -8.89
C CYS A 108 -8.24 20.28 -8.63
N VAL A 109 -7.12 19.55 -8.61
CA VAL A 109 -5.80 20.14 -8.34
C VAL A 109 -5.00 20.46 -9.60
N SER A 110 -4.34 21.61 -9.64
CA SER A 110 -3.45 21.97 -10.76
C SER A 110 -2.20 21.09 -10.88
N ARG A 111 -1.84 20.38 -9.79
CA ARG A 111 -0.69 19.47 -9.73
C ARG A 111 -1.16 18.06 -9.34
N PRO A 112 -1.42 17.17 -10.32
CA PRO A 112 -1.93 15.82 -10.05
C PRO A 112 -1.04 14.99 -9.11
N SER A 113 0.26 15.27 -9.06
CA SER A 113 1.22 14.64 -8.15
C SER A 113 1.02 14.97 -6.67
N LEU A 114 0.09 15.88 -6.32
CA LEU A 114 -0.38 16.08 -4.94
C LEU A 114 -1.49 15.10 -4.56
N VAL A 115 -2.19 14.52 -5.53
CA VAL A 115 -3.27 13.55 -5.29
C VAL A 115 -2.71 12.30 -4.62
N THR A 116 -1.55 11.82 -5.04
CA THR A 116 -0.87 10.67 -4.40
C THR A 116 -0.57 10.93 -2.92
N TRP A 117 -0.17 12.16 -2.56
CA TRP A 117 0.00 12.55 -1.15
C TRP A 117 -1.33 12.55 -0.39
N ALA A 118 -2.41 13.01 -1.02
CA ALA A 118 -3.74 12.96 -0.42
C ALA A 118 -4.21 11.51 -0.17
N VAL A 119 -3.97 10.58 -1.10
CA VAL A 119 -4.28 9.15 -0.93
C VAL A 119 -3.47 8.53 0.22
N LEU A 120 -2.17 8.85 0.31
CA LEU A 120 -1.31 8.42 1.42
C LEU A 120 -1.83 8.94 2.76
N LEU A 121 -2.11 10.24 2.85
CA LEU A 121 -2.62 10.88 4.08
C LEU A 121 -3.99 10.32 4.47
N ASN A 122 -4.89 10.09 3.51
CA ASN A 122 -6.19 9.48 3.77
C ASN A 122 -6.04 8.05 4.29
N THR A 123 -5.21 7.23 3.64
CA THR A 123 -4.95 5.84 4.02
C THR A 123 -4.39 5.73 5.44
N TYR A 124 -3.31 6.46 5.73
CA TYR A 124 -2.64 6.38 7.02
C TYR A 124 -3.33 7.21 8.11
N GLY A 125 -3.99 8.30 7.75
CA GLY A 125 -4.83 9.07 8.68
C GLY A 125 -6.01 8.24 9.18
N GLN A 126 -6.74 7.57 8.29
CA GLN A 126 -7.82 6.68 8.71
C GLN A 126 -7.30 5.47 9.52
N ARG A 127 -6.11 4.94 9.22
CA ARG A 127 -5.45 3.88 10.02
C ARG A 127 -5.15 4.31 11.45
N CYS A 128 -4.70 5.54 11.63
CA CYS A 128 -4.46 6.11 12.95
C CYS A 128 -5.76 6.23 13.76
N LEU A 129 -6.85 6.67 13.11
CA LEU A 129 -8.11 6.99 13.78
C LEU A 129 -9.00 5.78 14.03
N PHE A 130 -8.98 4.78 13.15
CA PHE A 130 -9.95 3.68 13.18
C PHE A 130 -9.26 2.34 13.42
N HIS A 131 -9.85 1.54 14.32
CA HIS A 131 -9.33 0.21 14.62
C HIS A 131 -9.54 -0.73 13.45
N ARG A 132 -8.63 -1.70 13.34
CA ARG A 132 -8.38 -2.50 12.16
C ARG A 132 -8.20 -3.97 12.54
N PRO A 133 -9.26 -4.78 12.67
CA PRO A 133 -9.11 -6.21 12.90
C PRO A 133 -8.35 -6.96 11.79
N GLY A 134 -7.75 -8.10 12.14
CA GLY A 134 -6.84 -8.84 11.27
C GLY A 134 -7.43 -9.45 9.99
N HIS A 135 -8.75 -9.39 9.77
CA HIS A 135 -9.40 -9.88 8.54
C HIS A 135 -9.35 -8.88 7.38
N GLU A 136 -8.82 -7.67 7.58
CA GLU A 136 -8.73 -6.62 6.56
C GLU A 136 -7.63 -6.79 5.50
N ARG A 137 -6.77 -7.80 5.66
CA ARG A 137 -5.54 -7.95 4.86
C ARG A 137 -5.75 -7.85 3.34
N PRO A 138 -6.83 -8.39 2.74
CA PRO A 138 -7.06 -8.24 1.31
C PRO A 138 -7.23 -6.76 0.89
N PHE A 139 -7.98 -5.97 1.65
CA PHE A 139 -8.22 -4.55 1.37
C PHE A 139 -6.96 -3.72 1.57
N HIS A 140 -6.17 -4.07 2.58
CA HIS A 140 -4.86 -3.47 2.79
C HIS A 140 -3.97 -3.61 1.53
N GLY A 141 -3.95 -4.80 0.90
CA GLY A 141 -3.24 -5.02 -0.37
C GLY A 141 -3.78 -4.18 -1.53
N ILE A 142 -5.11 -4.05 -1.65
CA ILE A 142 -5.76 -3.20 -2.65
C ILE A 142 -5.40 -1.72 -2.45
N ASP A 143 -5.40 -1.23 -1.22
CA ASP A 143 -5.02 0.14 -0.89
C ASP A 143 -3.54 0.40 -1.23
N LEU A 144 -2.64 -0.53 -0.91
CA LEU A 144 -1.21 -0.42 -1.29
C LEU A 144 -1.03 -0.42 -2.81
N MET A 145 -1.74 -1.29 -3.53
CA MET A 145 -1.74 -1.30 -5.00
C MET A 145 -2.25 0.03 -5.54
N THR A 146 -3.31 0.58 -4.95
CA THR A 146 -3.90 1.88 -5.32
C THR A 146 -2.88 3.01 -5.13
N ILE A 147 -2.16 3.03 -4.00
CA ILE A 147 -1.08 4.00 -3.75
C ILE A 147 0.06 3.85 -4.78
N GLY A 148 0.50 2.62 -5.04
CA GLY A 148 1.55 2.33 -6.02
C GLY A 148 1.18 2.79 -7.44
N MET A 149 -0.04 2.46 -7.87
CA MET A 149 -0.58 2.89 -9.17
C MET A 149 -0.74 4.40 -9.25
N ALA A 150 -1.22 5.06 -8.18
CA ALA A 150 -1.31 6.52 -8.12
C ALA A 150 0.07 7.17 -8.25
N ALA A 151 1.07 6.65 -7.52
CA ALA A 151 2.44 7.15 -7.60
C ALA A 151 3.08 6.92 -8.98
N TYR A 152 2.76 5.80 -9.63
CA TYR A 152 3.22 5.50 -10.98
C TYR A 152 2.58 6.43 -12.03
N CYS A 153 1.25 6.56 -12.03
CA CYS A 153 0.51 7.33 -13.04
C CYS A 153 0.55 8.85 -12.83
N LEU A 154 0.44 9.32 -11.59
CA LEU A 154 0.34 10.75 -11.25
C LEU A 154 1.65 11.34 -10.73
N GLY A 155 2.62 10.48 -10.39
CA GLY A 155 3.85 10.88 -9.73
C GLY A 155 3.65 11.22 -8.26
N LEU A 156 4.73 11.70 -7.64
CA LEU A 156 4.74 12.15 -6.25
C LEU A 156 5.54 13.45 -6.16
N THR A 157 4.88 14.54 -5.76
CA THR A 157 5.50 15.87 -5.73
C THR A 157 6.69 15.86 -4.77
N GLN A 158 7.81 16.49 -5.18
CA GLN A 158 9.08 16.54 -4.41
C GLN A 158 9.78 15.20 -4.16
N ARG A 159 9.37 14.09 -4.79
CA ARG A 159 10.00 12.77 -4.55
C ARG A 159 11.52 12.76 -4.71
N ARG A 160 12.04 13.47 -5.72
CA ARG A 160 13.50 13.55 -5.99
C ARG A 160 14.26 14.29 -4.89
N THR A 161 13.68 15.37 -4.37
CA THR A 161 14.25 16.19 -3.30
C THR A 161 14.24 15.40 -1.99
N ILE A 162 13.10 14.83 -1.62
CA ILE A 162 12.95 13.99 -0.43
C ILE A 162 13.90 12.79 -0.51
N GLY A 163 13.90 12.07 -1.64
CA GLY A 163 14.80 10.95 -1.86
C GLY A 163 16.28 11.34 -1.76
N LYS A 164 16.69 12.57 -2.15
CA LYS A 164 18.08 13.04 -1.99
C LYS A 164 18.44 13.20 -0.53
N TYR A 165 17.54 13.76 0.28
CA TYR A 165 17.74 13.89 1.72
C TYR A 165 17.74 12.54 2.43
N VAL A 166 16.78 11.67 2.11
CA VAL A 166 16.71 10.31 2.67
C VAL A 166 17.99 9.54 2.38
N MET A 167 18.47 9.53 1.13
CA MET A 167 19.72 8.82 0.78
C MET A 167 20.95 9.41 1.48
N ARG A 168 21.01 10.74 1.63
CA ARG A 168 22.14 11.40 2.32
C ARG A 168 22.13 11.17 3.83
N TYR A 169 20.95 11.08 4.44
CA TYR A 169 20.75 11.00 5.88
C TYR A 169 20.01 9.72 6.30
N TRP A 170 20.23 8.61 5.60
CA TRP A 170 19.48 7.36 5.79
C TRP A 170 19.56 6.85 7.24
N PHE A 171 20.71 7.02 7.89
CA PHE A 171 20.91 6.64 9.30
C PHE A 171 20.04 7.47 10.25
N VAL A 172 19.82 8.76 9.98
CA VAL A 172 18.93 9.62 10.76
C VAL A 172 17.49 9.15 10.62
N VAL A 173 17.09 8.78 9.39
CA VAL A 173 15.76 8.23 9.12
C VAL A 173 15.54 6.93 9.87
N LEU A 174 16.49 5.98 9.79
CA LEU A 174 16.39 4.72 10.53
C LEU A 174 16.36 4.92 12.05
N PHE A 175 17.18 5.85 12.56
CA PHE A 175 17.16 6.20 13.98
C PHE A 175 15.81 6.78 14.40
N ALA A 176 15.24 7.71 13.62
CA ALA A 176 13.91 8.25 13.88
C ALA A 176 12.82 7.17 13.84
N LEU A 177 12.89 6.24 12.89
CA LEU A 177 11.96 5.10 12.82
C LEU A 177 12.12 4.14 14.00
N ALA A 178 13.35 3.92 14.47
CA ALA A 178 13.63 3.12 15.66
C ALA A 178 13.05 3.76 16.93
N LEU A 179 13.05 5.09 17.04
CA LEU A 179 12.41 5.81 18.15
C LEU A 179 10.88 5.71 18.13
N ILE A 180 10.27 5.59 16.94
CA ILE A 180 8.82 5.40 16.79
C ILE A 180 8.42 3.95 17.10
N TRP A 181 9.30 3.00 16.80
CA TRP A 181 9.05 1.58 17.04
C TRP A 181 8.85 1.29 18.54
N PRO A 182 7.76 0.61 18.94
CA PRO A 182 7.55 0.28 20.33
C PRO A 182 8.55 -0.79 20.80
N LEU A 183 9.42 -0.40 21.73
CA LEU A 183 10.40 -1.29 22.35
C LEU A 183 9.72 -2.48 23.02
N GLY A 184 10.30 -3.67 22.85
CA GLY A 184 9.79 -4.91 23.45
C GLY A 184 8.59 -5.53 22.74
N TRP A 185 8.05 -4.90 21.70
CA TRP A 185 6.96 -5.50 20.93
C TRP A 185 7.48 -6.61 20.00
N HIS A 186 6.83 -7.76 20.06
CA HIS A 186 7.10 -8.90 19.18
C HIS A 186 5.79 -9.48 18.62
N GLY A 187 5.84 -9.96 17.39
CA GLY A 187 4.72 -10.63 16.75
C GLY A 187 4.21 -9.92 15.50
N ARG A 188 3.22 -10.54 14.87
CA ARG A 188 2.64 -10.10 13.61
C ARG A 188 1.49 -9.13 13.86
N ILE A 189 1.76 -7.84 13.71
CA ILE A 189 0.77 -6.76 13.90
C ILE A 189 -0.35 -6.85 12.86
N ASP A 190 -0.06 -7.37 11.66
CA ASP A 190 -1.07 -7.67 10.64
C ASP A 190 -2.04 -8.79 11.03
N VAL A 191 -1.68 -9.59 12.03
CA VAL A 191 -2.49 -10.68 12.58
C VAL A 191 -3.20 -10.23 13.85
N ASN A 192 -2.45 -9.64 14.76
CA ASN A 192 -2.91 -9.19 16.07
C ASN A 192 -2.68 -7.67 16.18
N PRO A 193 -3.56 -6.87 15.57
CA PRO A 193 -3.48 -5.42 15.59
C PRO A 193 -3.69 -4.91 17.02
N PRO A 194 -2.96 -3.89 17.49
CA PRO A 194 -3.14 -3.38 18.83
C PRO A 194 -4.47 -2.63 18.98
N ASP A 195 -5.15 -2.89 20.09
CA ASP A 195 -6.35 -2.14 20.47
C ASP A 195 -6.00 -0.73 20.95
N ASP A 196 -4.84 -0.55 21.57
CA ASP A 196 -4.36 0.75 22.03
C ASP A 196 -4.15 1.74 20.86
N ILE A 197 -4.73 2.94 21.01
CA ILE A 197 -4.69 4.00 20.00
C ILE A 197 -3.26 4.50 19.81
N ALA A 198 -2.47 4.64 20.88
CA ALA A 198 -1.10 5.15 20.77
C ALA A 198 -0.20 4.18 19.99
N MET A 199 -0.29 2.88 20.29
CA MET A 199 0.42 1.84 19.54
C MET A 199 -0.01 1.80 18.07
N ARG A 200 -1.31 1.93 17.80
CA ARG A 200 -1.83 1.97 16.43
C ARG A 200 -1.31 3.15 15.63
N ILE A 201 -1.29 4.34 16.22
CA ILE A 201 -0.72 5.54 15.60
C ILE A 201 0.76 5.30 15.29
N ARG A 202 1.54 4.79 16.26
CA ARG A 202 2.98 4.51 16.06
C ARG A 202 3.21 3.55 14.90
N PHE A 203 2.49 2.42 14.84
CA PHE A 203 2.65 1.47 13.75
C PHE A 203 2.19 2.02 12.40
N SER A 204 1.07 2.74 12.37
CA SER A 204 0.55 3.32 11.13
C SER A 204 1.49 4.38 10.57
N VAL A 205 2.08 5.20 11.44
CA VAL A 205 3.11 6.19 11.05
C VAL A 205 4.37 5.48 10.57
N PHE A 206 4.82 4.44 11.28
CA PHE A 206 5.99 3.65 10.89
C PHE A 206 5.80 3.01 9.51
N GLU A 207 4.69 2.31 9.30
CA GLU A 207 4.34 1.70 8.01
C GLU A 207 4.22 2.75 6.89
N GLY A 208 3.52 3.85 7.15
CA GLY A 208 3.40 4.97 6.21
C GLY A 208 4.75 5.58 5.84
N ALA A 209 5.65 5.71 6.80
CA ALA A 209 7.01 6.17 6.55
C ALA A 209 7.78 5.19 5.65
N PHE A 210 7.70 3.87 5.89
CA PHE A 210 8.32 2.88 5.00
C PHE A 210 7.76 2.93 3.58
N ILE A 211 6.46 3.08 3.40
CA ILE A 211 5.87 3.25 2.07
C ILE A 211 6.37 4.52 1.41
N VAL A 212 6.42 5.65 2.13
CA VAL A 212 6.97 6.90 1.57
C VAL A 212 8.44 6.72 1.20
N LEU A 213 9.25 6.11 2.06
CA LEU A 213 10.67 5.83 1.79
C LEU A 213 10.83 4.98 0.54
N TRP A 214 10.05 3.91 0.40
CA TRP A 214 10.04 3.08 -0.80
C TRP A 214 9.67 3.89 -2.05
N LEU A 215 8.60 4.69 -2.00
CA LEU A 215 8.16 5.49 -3.14
C LEU A 215 9.14 6.60 -3.55
N VAL A 216 9.89 7.18 -2.60
CA VAL A 216 10.84 8.29 -2.90
C VAL A 216 12.27 7.81 -3.17
N THR A 217 12.64 6.62 -2.71
CA THR A 217 14.02 6.09 -2.86
C THR A 217 14.12 4.81 -3.68
N GLY A 218 13.02 4.12 -3.99
CA GLY A 218 13.04 2.82 -4.67
C GLY A 218 13.83 2.83 -5.97
N GLU A 219 13.70 3.90 -6.78
CA GLU A 219 14.44 4.08 -8.04
C GLU A 219 15.97 4.23 -7.83
N ARG A 220 16.42 4.51 -6.60
CA ARG A 220 17.84 4.73 -6.24
C ARG A 220 18.44 3.62 -5.40
N LEU A 221 17.59 2.85 -4.71
CA LEU A 221 18.01 1.66 -3.99
C LEU A 221 18.45 0.56 -4.96
N VAL A 222 17.88 0.55 -6.16
CA VAL A 222 18.24 -0.38 -7.22
C VAL A 222 19.01 0.37 -8.29
N GLN A 223 20.33 0.21 -8.31
CA GLN A 223 21.18 0.68 -9.40
C GLN A 223 20.84 -0.11 -10.66
N ALA A 224 20.54 0.55 -11.78
CA ALA A 224 20.16 -0.15 -13.02
C ALA A 224 21.31 -1.03 -13.56
N GLU A 225 22.54 -0.64 -13.20
CA GLU A 225 23.80 -1.30 -13.51
C GLU A 225 23.81 -2.76 -13.04
N ILE A 226 23.08 -3.10 -11.96
CA ILE A 226 22.96 -4.48 -11.47
C ILE A 226 22.30 -5.41 -12.51
N PHE A 227 21.46 -4.89 -13.40
CA PHE A 227 20.79 -5.67 -14.44
C PHE A 227 21.61 -5.73 -15.73
N SER A 228 22.50 -4.76 -15.98
CA SER A 228 23.33 -4.72 -17.19
C SER A 228 24.72 -5.34 -17.00
N GLU A 229 25.38 -5.00 -15.89
CA GLU A 229 26.75 -5.42 -15.56
C GLU A 229 26.74 -6.78 -14.85
N ASP A 230 26.01 -6.90 -13.74
CA ASP A 230 25.92 -8.15 -12.98
C ASP A 230 24.94 -9.16 -13.61
N ARG A 231 24.04 -8.65 -14.47
CA ARG A 231 22.99 -9.38 -15.23
C ARG A 231 22.04 -10.23 -14.39
N MET A 232 22.22 -10.22 -13.06
CA MET A 232 21.55 -11.03 -12.05
C MET A 232 21.13 -12.42 -12.53
N HIS A 233 21.98 -13.13 -13.30
CA HIS A 233 21.62 -14.43 -13.88
C HIS A 233 21.25 -15.47 -12.82
N PHE A 234 21.67 -15.26 -11.57
CA PHE A 234 21.30 -16.09 -10.44
C PHE A 234 19.83 -15.86 -9.99
N LEU A 235 19.26 -14.67 -10.18
CA LEU A 235 17.84 -14.36 -9.92
C LEU A 235 17.05 -14.49 -11.23
N SER A 236 16.51 -15.68 -11.49
CA SER A 236 15.69 -15.94 -12.68
C SER A 236 14.24 -16.29 -12.31
N HIS A 237 13.51 -16.97 -13.19
CA HIS A 237 12.13 -17.39 -12.95
C HIS A 237 11.94 -18.20 -11.65
N TRP A 238 12.97 -18.92 -11.17
CA TRP A 238 12.87 -19.64 -9.90
C TRP A 238 12.66 -18.69 -8.71
N ALA A 239 13.28 -17.51 -8.73
CA ALA A 239 13.17 -16.55 -7.65
C ALA A 239 11.75 -15.96 -7.60
N LEU A 240 11.17 -15.69 -8.78
CA LEU A 240 9.76 -15.32 -8.90
C LEU A 240 8.85 -16.43 -8.38
N VAL A 241 9.12 -17.69 -8.75
CA VAL A 241 8.34 -18.84 -8.27
C VAL A 241 8.42 -18.91 -6.73
N VAL A 242 9.61 -18.92 -6.13
CA VAL A 242 9.79 -18.90 -4.67
C VAL A 242 9.04 -17.72 -4.04
N PHE A 243 9.12 -16.53 -4.65
CA PHE A 243 8.35 -15.36 -4.22
C PHE A 243 6.83 -15.54 -4.37
N LEU A 244 6.32 -16.32 -5.31
CA LEU A 244 4.87 -16.57 -5.40
C LEU A 244 4.41 -17.58 -4.34
N ILE A 245 5.19 -18.64 -4.09
CA ILE A 245 4.83 -19.67 -3.10
C ILE A 245 5.13 -19.25 -1.65
N HIS A 246 5.93 -18.21 -1.40
CA HIS A 246 6.39 -17.95 -0.04
C HIS A 246 5.25 -17.74 0.97
N LYS A 247 4.16 -17.09 0.52
CA LYS A 247 2.99 -16.85 1.37
C LYS A 247 2.23 -18.14 1.67
N ALA A 248 2.13 -19.04 0.70
CA ALA A 248 1.53 -20.36 0.90
C ALA A 248 2.34 -21.15 1.94
N VAL A 249 3.67 -21.12 1.86
CA VAL A 249 4.55 -21.75 2.86
C VAL A 249 4.32 -21.16 4.25
N HIS A 250 4.24 -19.84 4.39
CA HIS A 250 3.95 -19.20 5.67
C HIS A 250 2.56 -19.53 6.25
N ILE A 251 1.61 -19.94 5.40
CA ILE A 251 0.26 -20.34 5.83
C ILE A 251 0.23 -21.83 6.22
N VAL A 252 0.86 -22.68 5.43
CA VAL A 252 0.81 -24.14 5.59
C VAL A 252 1.81 -24.64 6.64
N VAL A 253 2.98 -24.01 6.74
CA VAL A 253 4.06 -24.46 7.62
C VAL A 253 4.10 -23.57 8.87
N PRO A 254 4.08 -24.16 10.09
CA PRO A 254 4.15 -23.38 11.32
C PRO A 254 5.51 -22.72 11.49
N ALA A 255 5.56 -21.60 12.20
CA ALA A 255 6.83 -20.99 12.61
C ALA A 255 7.54 -21.87 13.67
N PRO A 256 8.88 -21.95 13.68
CA PRO A 256 9.82 -21.29 12.78
C PRO A 256 10.12 -22.08 11.49
N TRP A 257 9.53 -23.26 11.31
CA TRP A 257 9.82 -24.18 10.20
C TRP A 257 9.50 -23.61 8.83
N ASN A 258 8.53 -22.68 8.73
CA ASN A 258 8.26 -21.97 7.47
C ASN A 258 9.50 -21.28 6.90
N TRP A 259 10.33 -20.64 7.73
CA TRP A 259 11.57 -20.02 7.29
C TRP A 259 12.57 -21.06 6.81
N VAL A 260 12.70 -22.19 7.50
CA VAL A 260 13.58 -23.29 7.09
C VAL A 260 13.18 -23.80 5.70
N VAL A 261 11.88 -24.01 5.48
CA VAL A 261 11.37 -24.43 4.16
C VAL A 261 11.66 -23.36 3.10
N LEU A 262 11.39 -22.08 3.36
CA LEU A 262 11.68 -21.01 2.41
C LEU A 262 13.16 -20.93 2.05
N PHE A 263 14.05 -20.98 3.04
CA PHE A 263 15.49 -20.97 2.80
C PHE A 263 15.96 -22.25 2.08
N GLY A 264 15.31 -23.39 2.29
CA GLY A 264 15.56 -24.62 1.54
C GLY A 264 15.06 -24.57 0.09
N LEU A 265 13.96 -23.86 -0.18
CA LEU A 265 13.42 -23.69 -1.54
C LEU A 265 14.32 -22.84 -2.43
N VAL A 266 15.12 -21.92 -1.87
CA VAL A 266 16.05 -21.06 -2.61
C VAL A 266 17.12 -21.87 -3.38
N PRO A 267 17.99 -22.66 -2.72
CA PRO A 267 19.00 -23.46 -3.43
C PRO A 267 18.35 -24.52 -4.32
N MET A 268 17.23 -25.12 -3.91
CA MET A 268 16.50 -26.08 -4.73
C MET A 268 15.97 -25.45 -6.03
N GLY A 269 15.34 -24.27 -5.94
CA GLY A 269 14.85 -23.52 -7.09
C GLY A 269 15.97 -23.14 -8.06
N PHE A 270 17.12 -22.72 -7.53
CA PHE A 270 18.31 -22.44 -8.33
C PHE A 270 18.82 -23.68 -9.08
N VAL A 271 18.93 -24.84 -8.40
CA VAL A 271 19.37 -26.10 -9.02
C VAL A 271 18.39 -26.56 -10.10
N LEU A 272 17.08 -26.51 -9.81
CA LEU A 272 16.05 -26.88 -10.78
C LEU A 272 16.07 -25.99 -12.04
N ALA A 273 16.27 -24.67 -11.86
CA ALA A 273 16.41 -23.75 -12.98
C ALA A 273 17.62 -24.09 -13.86
N ARG A 274 18.77 -24.39 -13.25
CA ARG A 274 19.99 -24.82 -13.95
C ARG A 274 19.75 -26.08 -14.78
N LEU A 275 19.12 -27.09 -14.18
CA LEU A 275 18.80 -28.35 -14.86
C LEU A 275 17.87 -28.12 -16.06
N HIS A 276 16.83 -27.29 -15.91
CA HIS A 276 15.91 -26.96 -17.00
C HIS A 276 16.62 -26.24 -18.15
N THR A 277 17.48 -25.25 -17.85
CA THR A 277 18.26 -24.56 -18.89
C THR A 277 19.23 -25.49 -19.63
N ALA A 278 19.86 -26.42 -18.93
CA ALA A 278 20.76 -27.41 -19.52
C ALA A 278 20.01 -28.41 -20.43
N ALA A 279 18.79 -28.82 -20.04
CA ALA A 279 17.95 -29.69 -20.85
C ALA A 279 17.50 -29.01 -22.16
N GLY A 280 17.11 -27.74 -22.10
CA GLY A 280 16.72 -26.96 -23.28
C GLY A 280 17.86 -26.79 -24.29
N ALA A 281 19.09 -26.53 -23.80
CA ALA A 281 20.26 -26.41 -24.66
C ALA A 281 20.58 -27.70 -25.44
N ARG A 282 20.45 -28.87 -24.78
CA ARG A 282 20.66 -30.17 -25.44
C ARG A 282 19.62 -30.47 -26.51
N GLN A 283 18.36 -30.07 -26.30
CA GLN A 283 17.31 -30.22 -27.31
C GLN A 283 17.59 -29.37 -28.55
N SER A 284 18.05 -28.12 -28.37
CA SER A 284 18.44 -27.28 -29.50
C SER A 284 19.64 -27.81 -30.29
N GLU A 285 20.61 -28.45 -29.62
CA GLU A 285 21.75 -29.09 -30.30
C GLU A 285 21.33 -30.33 -31.10
N SER A 286 20.35 -31.10 -30.61
CA SER A 286 19.84 -32.28 -31.33
C SER A 286 18.94 -31.96 -32.54
N ALA A 287 18.46 -30.72 -32.64
CA ALA A 287 17.57 -30.26 -33.69
C ALA A 287 18.30 -29.62 -34.89
N VAL A 288 19.62 -29.40 -34.77
CA VAL A 288 20.51 -28.85 -35.80
C VAL A 288 21.25 -29.99 -36.48
#